data_AF-A0A8T4XUM0-F1
#
_entry.id   AF-A0A8T4XUM0-F1
#
_cell.length_a   1.000
_cell.length_b   1.000
_cell.length_c   1.000
_cell.angle_alpha   90.00
_cell.angle_beta   90.00
_cell.angle_gamma   90.00
#
_symmetry.space_group_name_H-M   'P 1'
#
loop_
_entity.id
_entity.type
_entity.pdbx_description
1 polymer ?
#
loop_
_entity_poly.entity_id
_entity_poly.type
_entity_poly.pdbx_seq_one_letter_code
_entity_poly.pdbx_strand_id
1 'polypeptide(L)'
;MGSLERIKLIERLISEANGYLEKDDAVQSSEELYKAAEESIKALAEHFNLEEVKEAEKKGRWTVALLEKSVGKLTDKLGMEVEHGWDAANYLQVWGFHEAKLDSEYVKRRLPLIIRLKELTKKIYSKSNKKS
;
A
#
# COMPACT_ATOMS: atom_id res chain seq x y z
N MET A 1 -1.08 -7.77 13.85
CA MET A 1 -0.90 -8.87 12.87
C MET A 1 0.60 -9.13 12.76
N GLY A 2 1.05 -10.38 12.65
CA GLY A 2 2.48 -10.67 12.48
C GLY A 2 3.01 -10.17 11.13
N SER A 3 4.30 -9.85 11.04
CA SER A 3 4.94 -9.31 9.84
C SER A 3 4.76 -10.19 8.59
N LEU A 4 4.91 -11.52 8.75
CA LEU A 4 4.73 -12.48 7.67
C LEU A 4 3.28 -12.53 7.17
N GLU A 5 2.32 -12.46 8.07
CA GLU A 5 0.89 -12.45 7.72
C GLU A 5 0.52 -11.15 6.99
N ARG A 6 1.15 -10.02 7.34
CA ARG A 6 0.98 -8.75 6.61
C ARG A 6 1.48 -8.84 5.17
N ILE A 7 2.66 -9.44 4.95
CA ILE A 7 3.19 -9.62 3.58
C ILE A 7 2.29 -10.53 2.76
N LYS A 8 1.80 -11.64 3.33
CA LYS A 8 0.85 -12.53 2.65
C LYS A 8 -0.45 -11.82 2.30
N LEU A 9 -0.97 -10.99 3.20
CA LEU A 9 -2.14 -10.16 2.94
C LEU A 9 -1.90 -9.24 1.74
N ILE A 10 -0.80 -8.48 1.73
CA ILE A 10 -0.45 -7.59 0.62
C ILE A 10 -0.36 -8.38 -0.71
N GLU A 11 0.28 -9.55 -0.70
CA GLU A 11 0.37 -10.42 -1.89
C GLU A 11 -1.01 -10.89 -2.38
N ARG A 12 -1.91 -11.24 -1.46
CA ARG A 12 -3.28 -11.62 -1.79
C ARG A 12 -4.06 -10.46 -2.40
N LEU A 13 -4.00 -9.27 -1.80
CA LEU A 13 -4.70 -8.07 -2.29
C LEU A 13 -4.26 -7.71 -3.72
N ILE A 14 -2.95 -7.80 -4.02
CA ILE A 14 -2.44 -7.62 -5.39
C ILE A 14 -2.97 -8.69 -6.34
N SER A 15 -3.03 -9.95 -5.90
CA SER A 15 -3.58 -11.04 -6.72
C SER A 15 -5.06 -10.84 -7.00
N GLU A 16 -5.84 -10.45 -6.00
CA GLU A 16 -7.28 -10.14 -6.12
C GLU A 16 -7.50 -8.96 -7.08
N ALA A 17 -6.73 -7.88 -6.93
CA ALA A 17 -6.76 -6.74 -7.83
C ALA A 17 -6.53 -7.10 -9.30
N ASN A 18 -5.58 -8.02 -9.58
CA ASN A 18 -5.35 -8.51 -10.94
C ASN A 18 -6.53 -9.36 -11.45
N GLY A 19 -7.10 -10.23 -10.61
CA GLY A 19 -8.30 -11.00 -10.95
C GLY A 19 -9.52 -10.12 -11.25
N TYR A 20 -9.64 -8.95 -10.63
CA TYR A 20 -10.64 -7.95 -10.99
C TYR A 20 -10.34 -7.28 -12.34
N LEU A 21 -9.08 -6.96 -12.64
CA LEU A 21 -8.68 -6.41 -13.95
C LEU A 21 -8.91 -7.39 -15.11
N GLU A 22 -8.78 -8.69 -14.89
CA GLU A 22 -9.10 -9.72 -15.88
C GLU A 22 -10.60 -9.75 -16.21
N LYS A 23 -11.45 -9.33 -15.28
CA LYS A 23 -12.91 -9.25 -15.41
C LYS A 23 -13.40 -7.85 -15.80
N ASP A 24 -12.48 -6.94 -16.10
CA ASP A 24 -12.74 -5.53 -16.38
C ASP A 24 -13.42 -4.76 -15.23
N ASP A 25 -13.24 -5.23 -13.99
CA ASP A 25 -13.78 -4.60 -12.79
C ASP A 25 -12.77 -3.60 -12.20
N ALA A 26 -12.73 -2.42 -12.81
CA ALA A 26 -11.83 -1.33 -12.42
C ALA A 26 -12.11 -0.81 -11.00
N VAL A 27 -13.37 -0.85 -10.55
CA VAL A 27 -13.79 -0.36 -9.23
C VAL A 27 -13.21 -1.23 -8.13
N GLN A 28 -13.42 -2.54 -8.21
CA GLN A 28 -12.90 -3.48 -7.22
C GLN A 28 -11.37 -3.59 -7.28
N SER A 29 -10.78 -3.55 -8.48
CA SER A 29 -9.32 -3.52 -8.59
C SER A 29 -8.72 -2.29 -7.90
N SER A 30 -9.34 -1.12 -8.06
CA SER A 30 -8.87 0.12 -7.44
C SER A 30 -8.90 0.05 -5.91
N GLU A 31 -9.96 -0.53 -5.33
CA GLU A 31 -10.10 -0.73 -3.89
C GLU A 31 -9.01 -1.66 -3.33
N GLU A 32 -8.79 -2.81 -3.99
CA GLU A 32 -7.79 -3.79 -3.54
C GLU A 32 -6.36 -3.27 -3.67
N LEU A 33 -6.07 -2.49 -4.71
CA LEU A 33 -4.78 -1.82 -4.87
C LEU A 33 -4.52 -0.76 -3.79
N TYR A 34 -5.55 0.00 -3.40
CA TYR A 34 -5.43 0.94 -2.28
C TYR A 34 -5.15 0.21 -0.96
N LYS A 35 -5.89 -0.86 -0.66
CA LYS A 35 -5.65 -1.69 0.54
C LYS A 35 -4.23 -2.26 0.57
N ALA A 36 -3.72 -2.72 -0.57
CA ALA A 36 -2.36 -3.24 -0.68
C ALA A 36 -1.29 -2.18 -0.36
N ALA A 37 -1.48 -0.95 -0.86
CA ALA A 37 -0.60 0.18 -0.56
C ALA A 37 -0.71 0.59 0.92
N GLU A 38 -1.92 0.71 1.45
CA GLU A 38 -2.17 1.04 2.86
C GLU A 38 -1.47 0.06 3.80
N GLU A 39 -1.62 -1.24 3.55
CA GLU A 39 -0.98 -2.28 4.35
C GLU A 39 0.56 -2.27 4.20
N SER A 40 1.07 -1.88 3.03
CA SER A 40 2.51 -1.69 2.80
C SER A 40 3.07 -0.52 3.62
N ILE A 41 2.38 0.63 3.65
CA ILE A 41 2.77 1.78 4.46
C ILE A 41 2.74 1.46 5.95
N LYS A 42 1.68 0.80 6.44
CA LYS A 42 1.59 0.34 7.83
C LYS A 42 2.75 -0.59 8.19
N ALA A 43 3.06 -1.56 7.32
CA ALA A 43 4.17 -2.48 7.51
C ALA A 43 5.50 -1.71 7.66
N LEU A 44 5.80 -0.84 6.70
CA LEU A 44 7.04 -0.06 6.72
C LEU A 44 7.10 0.86 7.96
N ALA A 45 6.00 1.50 8.34
CA ALA A 45 5.94 2.34 9.53
C ALA A 45 6.21 1.54 10.81
N GLU A 46 5.64 0.34 10.94
CA GLU A 46 5.93 -0.61 12.03
C GLU A 46 7.41 -1.01 12.03
N HIS A 47 7.97 -1.35 10.87
CA HIS A 47 9.37 -1.78 10.74
C HIS A 47 10.36 -0.70 11.18
N PHE A 48 10.10 0.55 10.82
CA PHE A 48 10.94 1.69 11.20
C PHE A 48 10.56 2.33 12.54
N ASN A 49 9.61 1.73 13.28
CA ASN A 49 9.14 2.19 14.59
C ASN A 49 8.75 3.68 14.58
N LEU A 50 7.98 4.08 13.57
CA LEU A 50 7.49 5.46 13.45
C LEU A 50 6.46 5.76 14.56
N GLU A 51 6.44 7.01 15.03
CA GLU A 51 5.51 7.45 16.09
C GLU A 51 4.04 7.36 15.68
N GLU A 52 3.76 7.47 14.38
CA GLU A 52 2.44 7.34 13.78
C GLU A 52 1.77 5.99 14.12
N VAL A 53 2.55 4.93 14.32
CA VAL A 53 2.05 3.61 14.73
C VAL A 53 1.39 3.72 16.11
N LYS A 54 2.08 4.36 17.07
CA LYS A 54 1.57 4.59 18.44
C LYS A 54 0.37 5.53 18.43
N GLU A 55 0.37 6.54 17.56
CA GLU A 55 -0.78 7.43 17.41
C GLU A 55 -2.01 6.70 16.85
N ALA A 56 -1.81 5.81 15.88
CA ALA A 56 -2.88 4.98 15.32
C ALA A 56 -3.45 4.02 16.37
N GLU A 57 -2.59 3.39 17.17
CA GLU A 57 -3.00 2.53 18.31
C GLU A 57 -3.81 3.31 19.33
N LYS A 58 -3.35 4.49 19.75
CA LYS A 58 -4.07 5.37 20.68
C LYS A 58 -5.44 5.79 20.15
N LYS A 59 -5.56 6.00 18.84
CA LYS A 59 -6.83 6.35 18.17
C LYS A 59 -7.70 5.12 17.86
N GLY A 60 -7.17 3.90 18.05
CA GLY A 60 -7.81 2.65 17.66
C GLY A 60 -7.94 2.43 16.15
N ARG A 61 -7.35 3.31 15.33
CA ARG A 61 -7.39 3.22 13.86
C ARG A 61 -6.29 4.04 13.20
N TRP A 62 -5.87 3.59 12.02
CA TRP A 62 -5.14 4.43 11.08
C TRP A 62 -6.08 5.46 10.45
N THR A 63 -5.56 6.66 10.22
CA THR A 63 -6.25 7.70 9.45
C THR A 63 -5.40 8.03 8.24
N VAL A 64 -6.01 8.53 7.16
CA VAL A 64 -5.27 8.96 5.97
C VAL A 64 -4.19 9.98 6.34
N ALA A 65 -4.45 10.90 7.27
CA ALA A 65 -3.45 11.85 7.76
C ALA A 65 -2.24 11.19 8.46
N LEU A 66 -2.42 10.04 9.12
CA LEU A 66 -1.31 9.29 9.72
C LEU A 66 -0.53 8.50 8.66
N LEU A 67 -1.22 7.98 7.65
CA LEU A 67 -0.59 7.32 6.52
C LEU A 67 0.25 8.32 5.71
N GLU A 68 -0.28 9.51 5.44
CA GLU A 68 0.41 10.59 4.73
C GLU A 68 1.70 11.02 5.44
N LYS A 69 1.63 11.25 6.76
CA LYS A 69 2.83 11.56 7.57
C LYS A 69 3.86 10.43 7.52
N SER A 70 3.38 9.18 7.58
CA SER A 70 4.25 8.00 7.47
C SER A 70 4.92 7.94 6.10
N VAL A 71 4.19 8.22 5.02
CA VAL A 71 4.71 8.25 3.64
C VAL A 71 5.84 9.25 3.50
N GLY A 72 5.70 10.47 4.03
CA GLY A 72 6.79 11.46 4.00
C GLY A 72 8.05 10.94 4.70
N LYS A 73 7.91 10.46 5.95
CA LYS A 73 9.04 9.91 6.73
C LYS A 73 9.69 8.68 6.09
N LEU A 74 8.89 7.84 5.43
CA LEU A 74 9.37 6.65 4.75
C LEU A 74 10.05 7.00 3.43
N THR A 75 9.55 8.01 2.71
CA THR A 75 10.18 8.53 1.48
C THR A 75 11.56 9.09 1.76
N ASP A 76 11.74 9.85 2.85
CA ASP A 76 13.07 10.33 3.28
C ASP A 76 14.06 9.18 3.54
N LYS A 77 13.57 8.01 3.97
CA LYS A 77 14.38 6.84 4.35
C LYS A 77 14.64 5.87 3.20
N LEU A 78 13.64 5.68 2.32
CA LEU A 78 13.59 4.60 1.34
C LEU A 78 13.56 5.10 -0.11
N GLY A 79 13.30 6.38 -0.32
CA GLY A 79 13.20 7.03 -1.63
C GLY A 79 11.77 7.14 -2.16
N MET A 80 11.66 7.83 -3.30
CA MET A 80 10.40 8.23 -3.95
C MET A 80 9.47 7.08 -4.35
N GLU A 81 9.93 5.83 -4.36
CA GLU A 81 9.07 4.67 -4.63
C GLU A 81 7.91 4.57 -3.62
N VAL A 82 8.10 5.05 -2.39
CA VAL A 82 7.06 5.08 -1.36
C VAL A 82 5.96 6.07 -1.74
N GLU A 83 6.33 7.33 -1.98
CA GLU A 83 5.40 8.39 -2.38
C GLU A 83 4.67 8.05 -3.67
N HIS A 84 5.39 7.61 -4.72
CA HIS A 84 4.75 7.25 -5.99
C HIS A 84 3.73 6.11 -5.86
N GLY A 85 4.00 5.10 -5.01
CA GLY A 85 3.06 4.02 -4.75
C GLY A 85 1.81 4.50 -4.01
N TRP A 86 2.00 5.39 -3.03
CA TRP A 86 0.91 5.97 -2.24
C TRP A 86 0.04 6.94 -3.04
N ASP A 87 0.62 7.83 -3.84
CA ASP A 87 -0.11 8.76 -4.69
C ASP A 87 -0.95 8.03 -5.74
N ALA A 88 -0.37 6.99 -6.35
CA ALA A 88 -1.10 6.12 -7.27
C ALA A 88 -2.29 5.46 -6.58
N ALA A 89 -2.12 4.95 -5.36
CA ALA A 89 -3.18 4.34 -4.58
C ALA A 89 -4.28 5.33 -4.19
N ASN A 90 -3.95 6.54 -3.72
CA ASN A 90 -4.94 7.58 -3.41
C ASN A 90 -5.74 7.99 -4.65
N TYR A 91 -5.07 8.15 -5.79
CA TYR A 91 -5.75 8.44 -7.04
C TYR A 91 -6.75 7.34 -7.39
N LEU A 92 -6.36 6.05 -7.27
CA LEU A 92 -7.27 4.92 -7.51
C LEU A 92 -8.42 4.87 -6.49
N GLN A 93 -8.16 5.16 -5.22
CA GLN A 93 -9.19 5.17 -4.19
C GLN A 93 -10.27 6.21 -4.48
N VAL A 94 -9.87 7.43 -4.84
CA VAL A 94 -10.81 8.51 -5.17
C VAL A 94 -11.47 8.25 -6.51
N TRP A 95 -10.68 8.20 -7.60
CA TRP A 95 -11.24 8.22 -8.95
C TRP A 95 -11.73 6.86 -9.42
N GLY A 96 -11.11 5.77 -8.95
CA GLY A 96 -11.46 4.41 -9.33
C GLY A 96 -12.55 3.82 -8.45
N PHE A 97 -12.41 3.88 -7.12
CA PHE A 97 -13.37 3.27 -6.21
C PHE A 97 -14.54 4.20 -5.86
N HIS A 98 -14.28 5.39 -5.30
CA HIS A 98 -15.35 6.28 -4.83
C HIS A 98 -16.15 6.91 -5.96
N GLU A 99 -15.47 7.35 -7.02
CA GLU A 99 -16.10 8.05 -8.14
C GLU A 99 -16.45 7.14 -9.33
N ALA A 100 -15.88 5.93 -9.40
CA ALA A 100 -16.06 4.99 -10.51
C ALA A 100 -15.83 5.61 -11.91
N LYS A 101 -14.84 6.50 -12.02
CA LYS A 101 -14.52 7.26 -13.25
C LYS A 101 -13.34 6.68 -14.04
N LEU A 102 -12.70 5.63 -13.55
CA LEU A 102 -11.58 4.98 -14.22
C LEU A 102 -12.01 3.65 -14.85
N ASP A 103 -11.53 3.41 -16.06
CA ASP A 103 -11.53 2.09 -16.66
C ASP A 103 -10.28 1.28 -16.26
N SER A 104 -10.26 0.00 -16.63
CA SER A 104 -9.16 -0.91 -16.32
C SER A 104 -7.82 -0.49 -16.92
N GLU A 105 -7.78 0.29 -18.01
CA GLU A 105 -6.54 0.78 -18.58
C GLU A 105 -5.87 1.79 -17.65
N TYR A 106 -6.65 2.74 -17.11
CA TYR A 106 -6.14 3.72 -16.15
C TYR A 106 -5.69 3.09 -14.83
N VAL A 107 -6.31 1.98 -14.43
CA VAL A 107 -5.87 1.19 -13.27
C VAL A 107 -4.55 0.46 -13.59
N LYS A 108 -4.46 -0.23 -14.74
CA LYS A 108 -3.24 -0.92 -15.20
C LYS A 108 -2.02 0.01 -15.31
N ARG A 109 -2.21 1.27 -15.69
CA ARG A 109 -1.12 2.27 -15.74
C ARG A 109 -0.51 2.57 -14.36
N ARG A 110 -1.26 2.41 -13.28
CA ARG A 110 -0.83 2.70 -11.89
C ARG A 110 -0.35 1.47 -11.13
N LEU A 111 -0.81 0.28 -11.52
CA LEU A 111 -0.42 -0.99 -10.92
C LEU A 111 1.11 -1.13 -10.72
N PRO A 112 2.00 -0.80 -11.68
CA PRO A 112 3.44 -0.95 -11.48
C PRO A 112 4.03 -0.11 -10.33
N LEU A 113 3.42 1.01 -9.98
CA LEU A 113 3.86 1.87 -8.86
C LEU A 113 3.57 1.18 -7.52
N ILE A 114 2.40 0.57 -7.40
CA ILE A 114 1.97 -0.15 -6.20
C ILE A 114 2.73 -1.48 -6.07
N ILE A 115 3.02 -2.17 -7.19
CA ILE A 115 3.89 -3.35 -7.20
C ILE A 115 5.30 -3.00 -6.69
N ARG A 116 5.88 -1.87 -7.11
CA ARG A 116 7.19 -1.42 -6.61
C ARG A 116 7.17 -1.17 -5.11
N LEU A 117 6.14 -0.51 -4.58
CA LEU A 117 5.97 -0.32 -3.13
C LEU A 117 5.87 -1.66 -2.39
N LYS A 118 5.11 -2.62 -2.93
CA LYS A 118 4.99 -3.98 -2.38
C LYS A 118 6.34 -4.71 -2.36
N GLU A 119 7.11 -4.65 -3.45
CA GLU A 119 8.42 -5.31 -3.53
C GLU A 119 9.46 -4.63 -2.62
N LEU A 120 9.44 -3.30 -2.50
CA LEU A 120 10.23 -2.56 -1.52
C LEU A 120 9.91 -3.05 -0.10
N THR A 121 8.63 -3.17 0.24
CA THR A 121 8.16 -3.66 1.53
C THR A 121 8.69 -5.07 1.81
N LYS A 122 8.52 -6.00 0.86
CA LYS A 122 9.03 -7.38 0.96
C LYS A 122 10.54 -7.43 1.13
N LYS A 123 11.28 -6.60 0.38
CA LYS A 123 12.75 -6.50 0.46
C LYS A 123 13.21 -6.08 1.84
N ILE A 124 12.58 -5.07 2.45
CA ILE A 124 12.91 -4.60 3.80
C ILE A 124 12.70 -5.72 4.82
N TYR A 125 11.54 -6.37 4.82
CA TYR A 125 11.24 -7.46 5.76
C TYR A 125 12.12 -8.70 5.58
N SER A 126 12.48 -9.03 4.33
CA SER A 126 13.38 -10.17 4.06
C SER A 126 14.81 -9.94 4.58
N LYS A 127 15.28 -8.69 4.62
CA LYS A 127 16.60 -8.33 5.15
C LYS A 127 16.65 -8.38 6.68
N SER A 128 15.52 -8.09 7.34
CA SER A 128 15.42 -8.15 8.80
C SER A 128 15.53 -9.59 9.34
N ASN A 129 14.93 -10.56 8.65
CA ASN A 129 15.01 -11.98 9.03
C ASN A 129 16.39 -12.63 8.81
N LYS A 130 17.33 -11.96 8.13
CA LYS A 130 18.71 -12.45 7.95
C LYS A 130 19.71 -11.89 8.98
N LYS A 131 19.27 -10.96 9.84
CA LYS A 131 20.10 -10.34 10.89
C LYS A 131 19.80 -10.87 12.29
N SER A 132 18.91 -11.85 12.41
CA SER A 132 18.56 -12.60 13.62
C SER A 132 19.19 -13.97 13.61
#